data_AF-A0A0F3N1S8-F1
#
_entry.id   AF-A0A0F3N1S8-F1
#
_cell.length_a   1.000
_cell.length_b   1.000
_cell.length_c   1.000
_cell.angle_alpha   90.00
_cell.angle_beta   90.00
_cell.angle_gamma   90.00
#
_symmetry.space_group_name_H-M   'P 1'
#
loop_
_entity.id
_entity.type
_entity.pdbx_description
1 polymer ?
#
loop_
_entity_poly.entity_id
_entity_poly.type
_entity_poly.pdbx_seq_one_letter_code
_entity_poly.pdbx_strand_id
1 'polypeptide(L)'
;MHWKHTNWLKIFNFFKEDPRAKATFATKYVNPKLLNFNPENKIRIRFSLMPARMSEILEPKTSPIIERIKAVNIFIEAGYEVHLNCAPIIAYEGWLTEYAKLFEDLAQYINN
;
A
#
# COMPACT_ATOMS: atom_id res chain seq x y z
N MET A 1 -11.49 -7.25 1.68
CA MET A 1 -12.38 -6.33 2.42
C MET A 1 -12.74 -5.18 1.48
N HIS A 2 -13.97 -5.14 0.94
CA HIS A 2 -14.36 -4.06 0.05
C HIS A 2 -14.87 -2.89 0.91
N TRP A 3 -14.04 -1.86 1.10
CA TRP A 3 -14.24 -0.78 2.06
C TRP A 3 -15.56 -0.02 1.92
N LYS A 4 -16.23 -0.09 0.76
CA LYS A 4 -17.55 0.51 0.53
C LYS A 4 -18.68 -0.15 1.36
N HIS A 5 -18.47 -1.38 1.85
CA HIS A 5 -19.50 -2.14 2.57
C HIS A 5 -19.07 -2.51 3.99
N THR A 6 -18.00 -1.89 4.50
CA THR A 6 -17.43 -2.24 5.80
C THR A 6 -17.17 -0.97 6.59
N ASN A 7 -17.66 -0.92 7.84
CA ASN A 7 -17.30 0.13 8.79
C ASN A 7 -15.84 -0.08 9.24
N TRP A 8 -14.91 0.34 8.38
CA TRP A 8 -13.47 0.18 8.60
C TRP A 8 -13.01 0.89 9.88
N LEU A 9 -13.65 2.00 10.25
CA LEU A 9 -13.34 2.75 11.47
C LEU A 9 -13.59 1.89 12.71
N LYS A 10 -14.74 1.19 12.77
CA LYS A 10 -15.04 0.24 13.86
C LYS A 10 -13.99 -0.87 13.96
N ILE A 11 -13.55 -1.41 12.82
CA ILE A 11 -12.52 -2.47 12.78
C ILE A 11 -11.18 -1.91 13.26
N PHE A 12 -10.78 -0.73 12.77
CA PHE A 12 -9.49 -0.13 13.13
C PHE A 12 -9.46 0.26 14.61
N ASN A 13 -10.53 0.80 15.17
CA ASN A 13 -10.65 1.07 16.60
C ASN A 13 -10.46 -0.19 17.44
N PHE A 14 -11.11 -1.31 17.06
CA PHE A 14 -10.93 -2.59 17.75
C PHE A 14 -9.46 -3.01 17.83
N PHE A 15 -8.73 -2.95 16.70
CA PHE A 15 -7.31 -3.33 16.68
C PHE A 15 -6.40 -2.30 17.37
N LYS A 16 -6.78 -1.03 17.36
CA LYS A 16 -6.05 0.03 18.06
C LYS A 16 -6.14 -0.13 19.57
N GLU A 17 -7.33 -0.44 20.09
CA GLU A 17 -7.60 -0.57 21.53
C GLU A 17 -7.15 -1.90 22.14
N ASP A 18 -7.06 -2.97 21.36
CA ASP A 18 -6.57 -4.27 21.87
C ASP A 18 -5.05 -4.23 22.10
N PRO A 19 -4.54 -4.54 23.31
CA PRO A 19 -3.12 -4.42 23.63
C PRO A 19 -2.23 -5.43 22.88
N ARG A 20 -2.79 -6.54 22.37
CA ARG A 20 -2.04 -7.67 21.78
C ARG A 20 -2.26 -7.81 20.28
N ALA A 21 -3.36 -7.29 19.75
CA ALA A 21 -3.70 -7.44 18.34
C ALA A 21 -3.10 -6.33 17.47
N LYS A 22 -2.91 -6.61 16.18
CA LYS A 22 -2.54 -5.63 15.17
C LYS A 22 -3.29 -5.95 13.88
N ALA A 23 -3.89 -4.94 13.24
CA ALA A 23 -4.52 -5.15 11.95
C ALA A 23 -3.48 -5.10 10.83
N THR A 24 -3.66 -5.93 9.80
CA THR A 24 -2.88 -5.87 8.57
C THR A 24 -3.79 -6.07 7.37
N PHE A 25 -3.62 -5.26 6.33
CA PHE A 25 -4.34 -5.43 5.07
C PHE A 25 -3.50 -4.98 3.88
N ALA A 26 -3.79 -5.52 2.70
CA ALA A 26 -3.16 -5.12 1.44
C ALA A 26 -4.12 -4.29 0.59
N THR A 27 -3.60 -3.34 -0.18
CA THR A 27 -4.39 -2.48 -1.05
C THR A 27 -3.66 -2.17 -2.36
N LYS A 28 -4.45 -1.92 -3.40
CA LYS A 28 -4.04 -1.37 -4.71
C LYS A 28 -4.49 0.09 -4.87
N TYR A 29 -5.11 0.65 -3.84
CA TYR A 29 -5.68 2.00 -3.82
C TYR A 29 -4.98 2.86 -2.79
N VAL A 30 -4.64 4.08 -3.19
CA VAL A 30 -4.31 5.18 -2.28
C VAL A 30 -5.61 5.82 -1.83
N ASN A 31 -5.90 5.79 -0.53
CA ASN A 31 -7.15 6.31 0.02
C ASN A 31 -6.86 7.39 1.08
N PRO A 32 -6.94 8.68 0.70
CA PRO A 32 -6.68 9.80 1.61
C PRO A 32 -7.57 9.81 2.86
N LYS A 33 -8.76 9.20 2.81
CA LYS A 33 -9.66 9.13 3.99
C LYS A 33 -9.05 8.37 5.17
N LEU A 34 -8.11 7.46 4.90
CA LEU A 34 -7.40 6.72 5.95
C LEU A 34 -6.45 7.62 6.75
N LEU A 35 -6.04 8.77 6.21
CA LEU A 35 -5.18 9.74 6.89
C LEU A 35 -5.93 10.50 8.01
N ASN A 36 -7.26 10.44 8.03
CA ASN A 36 -8.08 11.03 9.09
C ASN A 36 -8.14 10.15 10.36
N PHE A 37 -7.43 9.03 10.38
CA PHE A 37 -7.37 8.09 11.50
C PHE A 37 -5.92 7.96 11.98
N ASN A 38 -5.67 8.16 13.27
CA ASN A 38 -4.36 7.90 13.88
C ASN A 38 -4.31 6.44 14.38
N PRO A 39 -3.56 5.56 13.70
CA PRO A 39 -3.48 4.14 14.03
C PRO A 39 -2.52 3.81 15.17
N GLU A 40 -1.70 4.74 15.66
CA GLU A 40 -0.72 4.51 16.75
C GLU A 40 0.16 3.27 16.52
N ASN A 41 0.64 3.06 15.28
CA ASN A 41 1.38 1.87 14.86
C ASN A 41 0.62 0.54 15.03
N LYS A 42 -0.70 0.53 15.26
CA LYS A 42 -1.55 -0.69 15.42
C LYS A 42 -2.19 -1.17 14.13
N ILE A 43 -2.06 -0.43 13.05
CA ILE A 43 -2.55 -0.80 11.72
C ILE A 43 -1.38 -0.84 10.74
N ARG A 44 -1.21 -1.99 10.08
CA ARG A 44 -0.27 -2.19 8.98
C ARG A 44 -0.99 -2.11 7.64
N ILE A 45 -0.56 -1.21 6.78
CA ILE A 45 -1.01 -1.12 5.39
C ILE A 45 0.07 -1.67 4.46
N ARG A 46 -0.34 -2.51 3.50
CA ARG A 46 0.58 -3.08 2.51
C ARG A 46 0.21 -2.60 1.12
N PHE A 47 1.06 -1.80 0.49
CA PHE A 47 0.83 -1.38 -0.89
C PHE A 47 1.31 -2.45 -1.86
N SER A 48 0.39 -2.95 -2.69
CA SER A 48 0.73 -3.88 -3.76
C SER A 48 1.44 -3.14 -4.88
N LEU A 49 2.62 -3.61 -5.26
CA LEU A 49 3.44 -3.04 -6.33
C LEU A 49 3.77 -4.11 -7.38
N MET A 50 3.96 -3.64 -8.61
CA MET A 50 4.48 -4.37 -9.77
C MET A 50 4.95 -3.33 -10.79
N PRO A 51 5.61 -3.72 -11.90
CA PRO A 51 5.90 -2.81 -12.99
C PRO A 51 4.68 -2.01 -13.45
N ALA A 52 4.85 -0.71 -13.68
CA ALA A 52 3.74 0.20 -14.00
C ALA A 52 2.93 -0.28 -15.22
N ARG A 53 3.61 -0.71 -16.28
CA ARG A 53 2.99 -1.26 -17.49
C ARG A 53 2.13 -2.49 -17.20
N MET A 54 2.62 -3.41 -16.35
CA MET A 54 1.83 -4.58 -15.94
C MET A 54 0.61 -4.18 -15.12
N SER A 55 0.74 -3.19 -14.23
CA SER A 55 -0.39 -2.69 -13.44
C SER A 55 -1.49 -2.10 -14.31
N GLU A 56 -1.14 -1.38 -15.38
CA GLU A 56 -2.12 -0.80 -16.31
C GLU A 56 -2.93 -1.88 -17.05
N ILE A 57 -2.28 -2.99 -17.41
CA ILE A 57 -2.89 -4.12 -18.11
C ILE A 57 -3.72 -5.00 -17.16
N LEU A 58 -3.13 -5.38 -16.02
CA LEU A 58 -3.67 -6.41 -15.12
C LEU A 58 -4.58 -5.85 -14.02
N GLU A 59 -4.40 -4.59 -13.64
CA GLU A 59 -5.12 -3.94 -12.54
C GLU A 59 -5.83 -2.65 -12.97
N PRO A 60 -6.63 -2.65 -14.07
CA PRO A 60 -7.30 -1.44 -14.50
C PRO A 60 -8.22 -0.91 -13.39
N LYS A 61 -8.32 0.43 -13.26
CA LYS A 61 -9.15 1.14 -12.26
C LYS A 61 -8.64 1.01 -10.81
N THR A 62 -7.33 0.88 -10.63
CA THR A 62 -6.65 1.00 -9.34
C THR A 62 -5.75 2.23 -9.33
N SER A 63 -5.18 2.60 -8.17
CA SER A 63 -4.23 3.72 -8.15
C SER A 63 -2.98 3.34 -8.96
N PRO A 64 -2.46 4.23 -9.81
CA PRO A 64 -1.17 4.04 -10.49
C PRO A 64 -0.04 3.68 -9.52
N ILE A 65 0.93 2.90 -9.99
CA ILE A 65 2.08 2.46 -9.18
C ILE A 65 2.82 3.64 -8.54
N ILE A 66 3.06 4.71 -9.31
CA ILE A 66 3.74 5.91 -8.81
C ILE A 66 2.98 6.59 -7.66
N GLU A 67 1.64 6.57 -7.68
CA GLU A 67 0.85 7.11 -6.57
C GLU A 67 0.98 6.24 -5.32
N ARG A 68 1.00 4.90 -5.49
CA ARG A 68 1.20 3.96 -4.38
C ARG A 68 2.57 4.16 -3.72
N ILE A 69 3.61 4.38 -4.53
CA ILE A 69 4.97 4.67 -4.05
C ILE A 69 4.99 5.99 -3.26
N LYS A 70 4.46 7.07 -3.83
CA LYS A 70 4.43 8.39 -3.16
C LYS A 70 3.58 8.40 -1.88
N ALA A 71 2.59 7.52 -1.77
CA ALA A 71 1.79 7.37 -0.56
C ALA A 71 2.56 6.77 0.62
N VAL A 72 3.71 6.11 0.40
CA VAL A 72 4.43 5.40 1.47
C VAL A 72 4.82 6.34 2.62
N ASN A 73 5.57 7.41 2.35
CA ASN A 73 6.03 8.33 3.39
C ASN A 73 4.84 9.02 4.08
N ILE A 74 3.81 9.41 3.31
CA ILE A 74 2.61 10.04 3.85
C ILE A 74 1.90 9.14 4.88
N PHE A 75 1.80 7.84 4.59
CA PHE A 75 1.17 6.89 5.51
C PHE A 75 2.06 6.55 6.71
N ILE A 76 3.39 6.52 6.53
CA ILE A 76 4.36 6.41 7.64
C ILE A 76 4.19 7.60 8.59
N GLU A 77 4.19 8.83 8.07
CA GLU A 77 4.01 10.06 8.83
C GLU A 77 2.65 10.10 9.56
N ALA A 78 1.61 9.52 8.97
CA ALA A 78 0.30 9.37 9.59
C ALA A 78 0.25 8.29 10.69
N GLY A 79 1.35 7.60 10.97
CA GLY A 79 1.49 6.61 12.05
C GLY A 79 1.19 5.16 11.65
N TYR A 80 0.96 4.88 10.37
CA TYR A 80 0.78 3.51 9.89
C TYR A 80 2.11 2.77 9.84
N GLU A 81 2.09 1.47 10.12
CA GLU A 81 3.17 0.61 9.66
C GLU A 81 2.98 0.33 8.17
N VAL A 82 3.92 0.73 7.32
CA VAL A 82 3.80 0.57 5.86
C VAL A 82 4.73 -0.53 5.37
N HIS A 83 4.17 -1.51 4.65
CA HIS A 83 4.95 -2.54 3.95
C HIS A 83 4.69 -2.46 2.45
N LEU A 84 5.68 -2.90 1.67
CA LEU A 84 5.53 -3.07 0.23
C LEU A 84 5.32 -4.54 -0.10
N ASN A 85 4.40 -4.83 -1.01
CA ASN A 85 4.07 -6.18 -1.43
C ASN A 85 4.22 -6.30 -2.95
N CYS A 86 5.35 -6.84 -3.41
CA CYS A 86 5.58 -7.10 -4.83
C CYS A 86 4.88 -8.40 -5.24
N ALA A 87 3.57 -8.34 -5.48
CA ALA A 87 2.78 -9.51 -5.82
C ALA A 87 1.59 -9.18 -6.74
N PRO A 88 1.31 -10.02 -7.75
CA PRO A 88 2.15 -11.14 -8.21
C PRO A 88 3.50 -10.67 -8.80
N ILE A 89 4.49 -11.57 -8.80
CA ILE A 89 5.68 -11.39 -9.65
C ILE A 89 5.31 -11.89 -11.05
N ILE A 90 5.40 -11.01 -12.05
CA ILE A 90 5.04 -11.34 -13.43
C ILE A 90 6.32 -11.49 -14.25
N ALA A 91 6.55 -12.69 -14.77
CA ALA A 91 7.68 -13.00 -15.64
C ALA A 91 7.28 -12.89 -17.12
N TYR A 92 7.99 -12.07 -17.88
CA TYR A 92 7.80 -11.80 -19.30
C TYR A 92 9.10 -11.25 -19.87
N GLU A 93 9.24 -11.17 -21.20
CA GLU A 93 10.42 -10.56 -21.80
C GLU A 93 10.61 -9.10 -21.32
N GLY A 94 11.79 -8.78 -20.79
CA GLY A 94 12.09 -7.44 -20.25
C GLY A 94 11.67 -7.21 -18.79
N TRP A 95 11.08 -8.19 -18.09
CA TRP A 95 10.60 -8.01 -16.72
C TRP A 95 11.68 -7.52 -15.75
N LEU A 96 12.92 -8.04 -15.83
CA LEU A 96 14.02 -7.63 -14.95
C LEU A 96 14.29 -6.12 -15.03
N THR A 97 14.29 -5.55 -16.24
CA THR A 97 14.49 -4.11 -16.46
C THR A 97 13.35 -3.29 -15.87
N GLU A 98 12.10 -3.73 -16.07
CA GLU A 98 10.95 -3.00 -15.54
C GLU A 98 10.85 -3.09 -14.00
N TYR A 99 11.25 -4.22 -13.40
CA TYR A 99 11.37 -4.34 -11.94
C TYR A 99 12.55 -3.52 -11.40
N ALA A 100 13.70 -3.49 -12.08
CA ALA A 100 14.80 -2.61 -11.70
C ALA A 100 14.33 -1.14 -11.66
N LYS A 101 13.58 -0.72 -12.68
CA LYS A 101 12.99 0.63 -12.72
C LYS A 101 12.01 0.89 -11.56
N LEU A 102 11.18 -0.10 -11.20
CA LEU A 102 10.32 -0.02 -10.02
C LEU A 102 11.14 0.22 -8.75
N PHE A 103 12.25 -0.49 -8.55
CA PHE A 103 13.10 -0.33 -7.37
C PHE A 103 13.88 1.00 -7.38
N GLU A 104 14.29 1.50 -8.55
CA GLU A 104 14.84 2.86 -8.68
C GLU A 104 13.81 3.92 -8.25
N ASP A 105 12.56 3.80 -8.68
CA ASP A 105 11.49 4.72 -8.27
C ASP A 105 11.25 4.63 -6.75
N LEU A 106 11.29 3.43 -6.17
CA LEU A 106 11.21 3.27 -4.71
C LEU A 106 12.35 4.00 -4.00
N ALA A 107 13.59 3.83 -4.46
CA ALA A 107 14.75 4.51 -3.89
C ALA A 107 14.70 6.04 -4.06
N GLN A 108 14.09 6.52 -5.14
CA GLN A 108 13.95 7.96 -5.40
C GLN A 108 12.89 8.63 -4.50
N TYR A 109 11.77 7.95 -4.22
CA TYR A 109 10.61 8.58 -3.59
C TYR A 109 10.39 8.21 -2.12
N ILE A 110 11.01 7.14 -1.62
CA ILE A 110 10.88 6.71 -0.23
C ILE A 110 12.12 7.15 0.51
N ASN A 111 11.95 8.06 1.46
CA ASN A 111 13.03 8.53 2.32
C ASN A 111 12.99 7.69 3.60
N ASN A 112 14.10 7.01 3.90
CA ASN A 112 14.33 6.35 5.17
C ASN A 112 15.76 6.59 5.62
#